data_AF-A0A8B6GWR2-F1
#
_entry.id   AF-A0A8B6GWR2-F1
#
_cell.length_a   1.000
_cell.length_b   1.000
_cell.length_c   1.000
_cell.angle_alpha   90.00
_cell.angle_beta   90.00
_cell.angle_gamma   90.00
#
_symmetry.space_group_name_H-M   'P 1'
#
loop_
_entity.id
_entity.type
_entity.pdbx_description
1 polymer ?
#
loop_
_entity_poly.entity_id
_entity_poly.type
_entity_poly.pdbx_seq_one_letter_code
_entity_poly.pdbx_strand_id
1 'polypeptide(L)'
;MLQHFFSKSEHSSLSDDALSQIPSDIELLRFSTNCVSNQMHELVSYLEMSKKWDSITHNYPNDIEVAKYLVLSKLKEIKVQSNFKALAEALTKMDISTHFLCQVRRERRAETDLPLEYLDCIPTDEILDKLAPQIGQVYFQLGAVIGLSIGTLETIQSNNPRDLAAQNREVLFAWRKDKTVKPTIMVLIQALVNIGKGARCLQEVLKNVDLKTLKESEEVRGEGAISKEPKNTSEQKPHGKKKKSKKCSIA
;
A
#
# COMPACT_ATOMS: atom_id res chain seq x y z
N MET A 1 -28.99 -4.01 -18.89
CA MET A 1 -29.04 -2.91 -19.88
C MET A 1 -28.25 -1.73 -19.32
N LEU A 2 -26.92 -1.84 -19.28
CA LEU A 2 -25.99 -0.80 -18.79
C LEU A 2 -24.81 -0.75 -19.77
N GLN A 3 -25.06 -0.22 -20.96
CA GLN A 3 -24.02 0.14 -21.92
C GLN A 3 -24.20 1.60 -22.28
N HIS A 4 -23.07 2.31 -22.40
CA HIS A 4 -22.89 3.70 -22.82
C HIS A 4 -22.86 4.78 -21.73
N PHE A 5 -21.72 4.89 -21.05
CA PHE A 5 -21.21 6.17 -20.54
C PHE A 5 -19.67 6.26 -20.61
N PHE A 6 -19.06 5.89 -21.74
CA PHE A 6 -17.73 6.38 -22.07
C PHE A 6 -17.87 7.54 -23.06
N SER A 7 -18.21 8.70 -22.50
CA SER A 7 -18.14 9.99 -23.20
C SER A 7 -16.72 10.21 -23.72
N LYS A 8 -16.60 10.77 -24.93
CA LYS A 8 -15.33 11.18 -25.54
C LYS A 8 -14.57 12.05 -24.54
N SER A 9 -13.53 11.51 -23.91
CA SER A 9 -12.72 12.28 -22.99
C SER A 9 -11.92 13.29 -23.80
N GLU A 10 -12.27 14.57 -23.68
CA GLU A 10 -11.35 15.66 -23.97
C GLU A 10 -9.99 15.31 -23.33
N HIS A 11 -8.91 15.53 -24.06
CA HIS A 11 -7.55 15.25 -23.63
C HIS A 11 -7.20 16.17 -22.45
N SER A 12 -7.68 15.84 -21.25
CA SER A 12 -7.41 16.61 -20.05
C SER A 12 -5.95 16.38 -19.69
N SER A 13 -5.09 17.33 -20.06
CA SER A 13 -3.78 17.50 -19.45
C SER A 13 -3.95 17.71 -17.94
N LEU A 14 -2.99 17.24 -17.15
CA LEU A 14 -2.96 17.58 -15.73
C LEU A 14 -2.86 19.10 -15.56
N SER A 15 -3.54 19.66 -14.58
CA SER A 15 -3.39 21.07 -14.22
C SER A 15 -2.01 21.34 -13.61
N ASP A 16 -1.54 22.58 -13.66
CA ASP A 16 -0.26 22.98 -13.04
C ASP A 16 -0.23 22.70 -11.52
N ASP A 17 -1.38 22.85 -10.85
CA ASP A 17 -1.55 22.48 -9.44
C ASP A 17 -1.33 20.97 -9.24
N ALA A 18 -1.96 20.15 -10.09
CA ALA A 18 -1.81 18.70 -10.07
C ALA A 18 -0.37 18.24 -10.32
N LEU A 19 0.37 18.94 -11.20
CA LEU A 19 1.77 18.67 -11.49
C LEU A 19 2.70 19.04 -10.32
N SER A 20 2.31 20.02 -9.51
CA SER A 20 3.11 20.49 -8.37
C SER A 20 2.98 19.59 -7.14
N GLN A 21 1.98 18.71 -7.09
CA GLN A 21 1.74 17.79 -5.99
C GLN A 21 2.76 16.64 -5.94
N ILE A 22 3.09 16.22 -4.71
CA ILE A 22 3.90 15.01 -4.45
C ILE A 22 2.99 13.78 -4.66
N PRO A 23 3.39 12.79 -5.48
CA PRO A 23 2.62 11.56 -5.64
C PRO A 23 2.45 10.82 -4.31
N SER A 24 1.24 10.36 -4.05
CA SER A 24 0.94 9.43 -2.96
C SER A 24 1.56 8.05 -3.19
N ASP A 25 1.69 7.25 -2.14
CA ASP A 25 2.28 5.91 -2.25
C ASP A 25 1.42 4.99 -3.16
N ILE A 26 0.10 5.17 -3.15
CA ILE A 26 -0.82 4.46 -4.05
C ILE A 26 -0.59 4.88 -5.51
N GLU A 27 -0.38 6.17 -5.78
CA GLU A 27 -0.07 6.65 -7.13
C GLU A 27 1.30 6.13 -7.61
N LEU A 28 2.32 6.13 -6.76
CA LEU A 28 3.64 5.56 -7.10
C LEU A 28 3.56 4.06 -7.36
N LEU A 29 2.76 3.33 -6.59
CA LEU A 29 2.54 1.90 -6.83
C LEU A 29 1.78 1.63 -8.13
N ARG A 30 0.73 2.40 -8.41
CA ARG A 30 0.03 2.32 -9.70
C ARG A 30 1.00 2.62 -10.84
N PHE A 31 1.84 3.65 -10.68
CA PHE A 31 2.86 3.98 -11.65
C PHE A 31 3.80 2.78 -11.88
N SER A 32 4.38 2.22 -10.81
CA SER A 32 5.34 1.10 -10.93
C SER A 32 4.73 -0.13 -11.61
N THR A 33 3.47 -0.43 -11.29
CA THR A 33 2.75 -1.60 -11.83
C THR A 33 2.47 -1.46 -13.34
N ASN A 34 2.26 -0.23 -13.83
CA ASN A 34 1.99 0.01 -15.25
C ASN A 34 3.26 0.35 -16.06
N CYS A 35 4.44 0.45 -15.41
CA CYS A 35 5.70 0.75 -16.06
C CYS A 35 6.51 -0.55 -16.28
N VAL A 36 6.84 -0.86 -17.54
CA VAL A 36 7.65 -2.06 -17.84
C VAL A 36 9.10 -1.87 -17.38
N SER A 37 9.82 -2.95 -17.10
CA SER A 37 11.15 -2.87 -16.44
C SER A 37 12.18 -2.04 -17.20
N ASN A 38 12.19 -2.10 -18.54
CA ASN A 38 13.11 -1.29 -19.35
C ASN A 38 12.77 0.20 -19.28
N GLN A 39 11.49 0.55 -19.34
CA GLN A 39 11.02 1.93 -19.13
C GLN A 39 11.37 2.41 -17.73
N MET A 40 11.26 1.55 -16.72
CA MET A 40 11.59 1.92 -15.35
C MET A 40 13.07 2.30 -15.20
N HIS A 41 13.98 1.54 -15.79
CA HIS A 41 15.41 1.83 -15.74
C HIS A 41 15.73 3.19 -16.39
N GLU A 42 15.15 3.46 -17.56
CA GLU A 42 15.31 4.72 -18.28
C GLU A 42 14.70 5.91 -17.51
N LEU A 43 13.49 5.73 -16.95
CA LEU A 43 12.83 6.72 -16.10
C LEU A 43 13.70 7.11 -14.91
N VAL A 44 14.23 6.11 -14.18
CA VAL A 44 15.13 6.32 -13.04
C VAL A 44 16.38 7.08 -13.45
N SER A 45 16.90 6.85 -14.67
CA SER A 45 18.04 7.62 -15.19
C SER A 45 17.70 9.09 -15.40
N TYR A 46 16.52 9.40 -15.96
CA TYR A 46 16.08 10.80 -16.13
C TYR A 46 15.74 11.50 -14.82
N LEU A 47 15.41 10.75 -13.77
CA LEU A 47 15.24 11.23 -12.40
C LEU A 47 16.55 11.24 -11.59
N GLU A 48 17.70 10.93 -12.20
CA GLU A 48 19.00 10.88 -11.51
C GLU A 48 19.04 9.89 -10.32
N MET A 49 18.24 8.82 -10.38
CA MET A 49 18.05 7.85 -9.31
C MET A 49 18.80 6.52 -9.51
N SER A 50 19.69 6.41 -10.51
CA SER A 50 20.32 5.14 -10.90
C SER A 50 21.02 4.43 -9.73
N LYS A 51 21.72 5.18 -8.86
CA LYS A 51 22.37 4.60 -7.66
C LYS A 51 21.37 3.95 -6.69
N LYS A 52 20.18 4.54 -6.53
CA LYS A 52 19.11 3.98 -5.68
C LYS A 52 18.53 2.73 -6.33
N TRP A 53 18.37 2.72 -7.65
CA TRP A 53 17.94 1.54 -8.40
C TRP A 53 18.90 0.36 -8.23
N ASP A 54 20.20 0.56 -8.42
CA ASP A 54 21.20 -0.51 -8.28
C ASP A 54 21.18 -1.10 -6.86
N SER A 55 21.16 -0.25 -5.84
CA SER A 55 21.09 -0.69 -4.44
C SER A 55 19.80 -1.44 -4.12
N ILE A 56 18.64 -1.00 -4.63
CA ILE A 56 17.36 -1.64 -4.36
C ILE A 56 17.23 -2.95 -5.13
N THR A 57 17.56 -2.97 -6.42
CA THR A 57 17.49 -4.20 -7.24
C THR A 57 18.48 -5.26 -6.77
N HIS A 58 19.63 -4.87 -6.23
CA HIS A 58 20.55 -5.80 -5.56
C HIS A 58 19.92 -6.49 -4.33
N ASN A 59 19.13 -5.75 -3.56
CA ASN A 59 18.44 -6.29 -2.38
C ASN A 59 17.17 -7.08 -2.72
N TYR A 60 16.58 -6.83 -3.90
CA TYR A 60 15.34 -7.46 -4.38
C TYR A 60 15.52 -8.12 -5.76
N PRO A 61 16.50 -9.04 -5.94
CA PRO A 61 16.88 -9.54 -7.27
C PRO A 61 15.80 -10.41 -7.94
N ASN A 62 14.89 -10.99 -7.14
CA ASN A 62 13.81 -11.85 -7.62
C ASN A 62 12.43 -11.18 -7.55
N ASP A 63 12.36 -9.90 -7.15
CA ASP A 63 11.10 -9.18 -7.00
C ASP A 63 11.19 -7.78 -7.62
N ILE A 64 11.26 -7.78 -8.95
CA ILE A 64 11.40 -6.55 -9.73
C ILE A 64 10.23 -5.59 -9.50
N GLU A 65 9.01 -6.10 -9.30
CA GLU A 65 7.83 -5.25 -9.08
C GLU A 65 7.92 -4.51 -7.75
N VAL A 66 8.41 -5.16 -6.69
CA VAL A 66 8.72 -4.50 -5.41
C VAL A 66 9.85 -3.49 -5.59
N ALA A 67 10.91 -3.84 -6.31
CA ALA A 67 12.03 -2.94 -6.57
C ALA A 67 11.60 -1.65 -7.29
N LYS A 68 10.71 -1.75 -8.31
CA LYS A 68 10.14 -0.60 -9.03
C LYS A 68 9.40 0.34 -8.07
N TYR A 69 8.54 -0.20 -7.21
CA TYR A 69 7.81 0.62 -6.24
C TYR A 69 8.77 1.26 -5.23
N LEU A 70 9.71 0.48 -4.68
CA LEU A 70 10.63 0.98 -3.67
C LEU A 70 11.51 2.09 -4.22
N VAL A 71 12.02 2.00 -5.45
CA VAL A 71 12.79 3.11 -6.03
C VAL A 71 11.93 4.34 -6.21
N LEU A 72 10.68 4.22 -6.68
CA LEU A 72 9.78 5.37 -6.82
C LEU A 72 9.45 5.99 -5.47
N SER A 73 9.30 5.19 -4.42
CA SER A 73 9.06 5.71 -3.06
C SER A 73 10.19 6.65 -2.58
N LYS A 74 11.42 6.43 -3.07
CA LYS A 74 12.58 7.30 -2.81
C LYS A 74 12.54 8.63 -3.53
N LEU A 75 11.66 8.81 -4.52
CA LEU A 75 11.45 10.11 -5.18
C LEU A 75 11.00 11.17 -4.16
N LYS A 76 10.23 10.76 -3.15
CA LYS A 76 9.75 11.63 -2.05
C LYS A 76 10.90 12.17 -1.18
N GLU A 77 12.06 11.50 -1.17
CA GLU A 77 13.25 11.94 -0.45
C GLU A 77 14.04 13.01 -1.22
N ILE A 78 13.83 13.13 -2.53
CA ILE A 78 14.56 14.04 -3.42
C ILE A 78 13.80 15.36 -3.53
N LYS A 79 14.22 16.38 -2.76
CA LYS A 79 13.52 17.67 -2.66
C LYS A 79 13.24 18.36 -3.99
N VAL A 80 14.08 18.17 -5.00
CA VAL A 80 13.98 18.87 -6.30
C VAL A 80 13.03 18.17 -7.27
N GLN A 81 12.77 16.87 -7.09
CA GLN A 81 12.07 16.03 -8.07
C GLN A 81 10.91 15.22 -7.48
N SER A 82 10.43 15.60 -6.30
CA SER A 82 9.42 14.81 -5.57
C SER A 82 7.99 14.92 -6.10
N ASN A 83 7.74 15.64 -7.20
CA ASN A 83 6.40 15.96 -7.69
C ASN A 83 6.07 15.34 -9.06
N PHE A 84 4.78 15.41 -9.44
CA PHE A 84 4.30 14.92 -10.74
C PHE A 84 4.94 15.63 -11.94
N LYS A 85 5.40 16.87 -11.78
CA LYS A 85 6.10 17.62 -12.83
C LYS A 85 7.39 16.93 -13.25
N ALA A 86 8.21 16.50 -12.28
CA ALA A 86 9.44 15.76 -12.58
C ALA A 86 9.16 14.44 -13.32
N LEU A 87 8.10 13.71 -12.90
CA LEU A 87 7.66 12.50 -13.61
C LEU A 87 7.18 12.82 -15.03
N ALA A 88 6.44 13.90 -15.24
CA ALA A 88 5.93 14.29 -16.56
C ALA A 88 7.08 14.66 -17.52
N GLU A 89 8.07 15.40 -17.03
CA GLU A 89 9.27 15.77 -17.79
C GLU A 89 10.10 14.53 -18.15
N ALA A 90 10.27 13.59 -17.22
CA ALA A 90 10.99 12.35 -17.48
C ALA A 90 10.26 11.47 -18.51
N LEU A 91 8.93 11.31 -18.39
CA LEU A 91 8.12 10.58 -19.38
C LEU A 91 8.20 11.21 -20.78
N THR A 92 8.20 12.54 -20.85
CA THR A 92 8.34 13.27 -22.12
C THR A 92 9.68 12.99 -22.79
N LYS A 93 10.77 12.91 -22.01
CA LYS A 93 12.11 12.56 -22.53
C LYS A 93 12.18 11.13 -23.06
N MET A 94 11.37 10.23 -22.52
CA MET A 94 11.25 8.82 -22.93
C MET A 94 10.27 8.62 -24.11
N ASP A 95 9.70 9.69 -24.66
CA ASP A 95 8.62 9.63 -25.66
C ASP A 95 7.37 8.84 -25.18
N ILE A 96 7.09 8.89 -23.87
CA ILE A 96 5.89 8.29 -23.28
C ILE A 96 4.82 9.37 -23.06
N SER A 97 3.60 9.07 -23.48
CA SER A 97 2.47 9.98 -23.28
C SER A 97 2.27 10.33 -21.80
N THR A 98 2.23 11.62 -21.49
CA THR A 98 1.91 12.13 -20.14
C THR A 98 0.48 11.79 -19.69
N HIS A 99 -0.38 11.32 -20.59
CA HIS A 99 -1.68 10.75 -20.24
C HIS A 99 -1.56 9.55 -19.29
N PHE A 100 -0.40 8.89 -19.27
CA PHE A 100 -0.05 7.88 -18.28
C PHE A 100 -0.23 8.39 -16.84
N LEU A 101 0.19 9.64 -16.55
CA LEU A 101 0.02 10.23 -15.23
C LEU A 101 -1.45 10.50 -14.89
N CYS A 102 -2.26 10.89 -15.88
CA CYS A 102 -3.72 11.00 -15.71
C CYS A 102 -4.32 9.65 -15.32
N GLN A 103 -3.87 8.56 -15.94
CA GLN A 103 -4.32 7.21 -15.62
C GLN A 103 -3.88 6.76 -14.21
N VAL A 104 -2.66 7.11 -13.80
CA VAL A 104 -2.14 6.83 -12.45
C VAL A 104 -2.96 7.55 -11.37
N ARG A 105 -3.25 8.84 -11.60
CA ARG A 105 -4.03 9.68 -10.68
C ARG A 105 -5.50 9.32 -10.61
N ARG A 106 -6.10 8.90 -11.72
CA ARG A 106 -7.50 8.48 -11.73
C ARG A 106 -7.67 7.29 -10.80
N GLU A 107 -8.44 7.49 -9.74
CA GLU A 107 -8.86 6.41 -8.87
C GLU A 107 -9.60 5.37 -9.71
N ARG A 108 -9.07 4.15 -9.74
CA ARG A 108 -9.74 3.03 -10.38
C ARG A 108 -10.93 2.68 -9.50
N ARG A 109 -12.11 3.22 -9.80
CA ARG A 109 -13.32 2.80 -9.11
C ARG A 109 -13.48 1.30 -9.30
N ALA A 110 -13.63 0.59 -8.19
CA ALA A 110 -13.92 -0.82 -8.25
C ALA A 110 -15.37 -1.00 -8.73
N GLU A 111 -15.53 -1.52 -9.94
CA GLU A 111 -16.80 -2.11 -10.33
C GLU A 111 -16.94 -3.44 -9.59
N THR A 112 -18.00 -3.56 -8.80
CA THR A 112 -18.31 -4.79 -8.06
C THR A 112 -19.81 -5.05 -8.10
N ASP A 113 -20.17 -6.30 -8.34
CA ASP A 113 -21.56 -6.78 -8.31
C ASP A 113 -22.01 -7.19 -6.89
N LEU A 114 -21.18 -6.92 -5.88
CA LEU A 114 -21.51 -7.24 -4.50
C LEU A 114 -22.63 -6.33 -3.98
N PRO A 115 -23.59 -6.87 -3.20
CA PRO A 115 -24.58 -6.05 -2.53
C PRO A 115 -23.91 -5.02 -1.61
N LEU A 116 -24.49 -3.81 -1.52
CA LEU A 116 -23.91 -2.70 -0.74
C LEU A 116 -23.70 -3.08 0.73
N GLU A 117 -24.53 -3.96 1.28
CA GLU A 117 -24.44 -4.39 2.67
C GLU A 117 -23.16 -5.15 2.98
N TYR A 118 -22.52 -5.77 1.98
CA TYR A 118 -21.22 -6.45 2.17
C TYR A 118 -20.07 -5.44 2.26
N LEU A 119 -20.18 -4.27 1.63
CA LEU A 119 -19.04 -3.39 1.39
C LEU A 119 -18.49 -2.77 2.67
N ASP A 120 -19.37 -2.51 3.66
CA ASP A 120 -19.00 -1.93 4.94
C ASP A 120 -18.60 -2.95 6.01
N CYS A 121 -18.79 -4.25 5.75
CA CYS A 121 -18.42 -5.33 6.66
C CYS A 121 -16.91 -5.52 6.75
N ILE A 122 -16.44 -5.90 7.94
CA ILE A 122 -15.08 -6.37 8.19
C ILE A 122 -14.93 -7.83 7.76
N PRO A 123 -13.91 -8.20 6.96
CA PRO A 123 -13.72 -9.58 6.52
C PRO A 123 -13.32 -10.50 7.69
N THR A 124 -13.98 -11.66 7.78
CA THR A 124 -13.72 -12.71 8.77
C THR A 124 -12.40 -13.43 8.50
N ASP A 125 -11.90 -14.19 9.48
CA ASP A 125 -10.71 -15.04 9.32
C ASP A 125 -10.85 -15.98 8.12
N GLU A 126 -12.01 -16.61 7.99
CA GLU A 126 -12.31 -17.53 6.91
C GLU A 126 -12.23 -16.88 5.53
N ILE A 127 -12.73 -15.65 5.37
CA ILE A 127 -12.62 -14.90 4.12
C ILE A 127 -11.16 -14.62 3.79
N LEU A 128 -10.37 -14.15 4.77
CA LEU A 128 -8.96 -13.81 4.56
C LEU A 128 -8.13 -15.05 4.24
N ASP A 129 -8.37 -16.17 4.93
CA ASP A 129 -7.70 -17.45 4.71
C ASP A 129 -8.02 -18.01 3.31
N LYS A 130 -9.28 -17.93 2.86
CA LYS A 130 -9.69 -18.36 1.51
C LYS A 130 -9.15 -17.44 0.41
N LEU A 131 -9.02 -16.14 0.70
CA LEU A 131 -8.55 -15.15 -0.27
C LEU A 131 -7.03 -15.23 -0.49
N ALA A 132 -6.25 -15.39 0.58
CA ALA A 132 -4.79 -15.35 0.56
C ALA A 132 -4.12 -16.18 -0.58
N PRO A 133 -4.49 -17.45 -0.83
CA PRO A 133 -3.89 -18.23 -1.92
C PRO A 133 -4.32 -17.76 -3.31
N GLN A 134 -5.43 -17.02 -3.44
CA GLN A 134 -5.99 -16.61 -4.74
C GLN A 134 -5.35 -15.34 -5.31
N ILE A 135 -4.67 -14.54 -4.47
CA ILE A 135 -4.13 -13.25 -4.89
C ILE A 135 -2.80 -13.40 -5.66
N GLY A 136 -2.06 -14.49 -5.45
CA GLY A 136 -0.76 -14.75 -6.08
C GLY A 136 0.38 -13.92 -5.47
N GLN A 137 1.43 -13.60 -6.26
CA GLN A 137 2.61 -12.88 -5.78
C GLN A 137 2.38 -11.36 -5.71
N VAL A 138 1.58 -10.89 -4.74
CA VAL A 138 1.33 -9.46 -4.57
C VAL A 138 1.27 -8.98 -3.11
N TYR A 139 1.76 -9.78 -2.15
CA TYR A 139 1.67 -9.45 -0.73
C TYR A 139 2.22 -8.05 -0.42
N PHE A 140 3.35 -7.68 -1.06
CA PHE A 140 4.02 -6.41 -0.82
C PHE A 140 3.21 -5.24 -1.37
N GLN A 141 2.77 -5.33 -2.63
CA GLN A 141 1.94 -4.31 -3.27
C GLN A 141 0.61 -4.15 -2.53
N LEU A 142 -0.05 -5.26 -2.20
CA LEU A 142 -1.30 -5.27 -1.44
C LEU A 142 -1.13 -4.60 -0.09
N GLY A 143 -0.10 -5.00 0.66
CA GLY A 143 0.22 -4.45 1.98
C GLY A 143 0.50 -2.95 1.93
N ALA A 144 1.23 -2.48 0.91
CA ALA A 144 1.47 -1.05 0.72
C ALA A 144 0.17 -0.27 0.42
N VAL A 145 -0.72 -0.79 -0.43
CA VAL A 145 -1.99 -0.09 -0.75
C VAL A 145 -2.92 0.01 0.46
N ILE A 146 -2.98 -1.05 1.26
CA ILE A 146 -3.84 -1.07 2.46
C ILE A 146 -3.21 -0.37 3.67
N GLY A 147 -2.05 0.27 3.48
CA GLY A 147 -1.45 1.19 4.45
C GLY A 147 -0.44 0.58 5.42
N LEU A 148 0.01 -0.66 5.20
CA LEU A 148 1.05 -1.26 6.04
C LEU A 148 2.42 -0.63 5.78
N SER A 149 3.20 -0.48 6.85
CA SER A 149 4.56 0.04 6.75
C SER A 149 5.50 -0.93 6.03
N ILE A 150 6.51 -0.40 5.33
CA ILE A 150 7.53 -1.23 4.66
C ILE A 150 8.20 -2.20 5.66
N GLY A 151 8.53 -1.74 6.87
CA GLY A 151 9.13 -2.60 7.91
C GLY A 151 8.23 -3.77 8.31
N THR A 152 6.90 -3.58 8.32
CA THR A 152 5.94 -4.66 8.52
C THR A 152 6.01 -5.68 7.37
N LEU A 153 6.09 -5.21 6.13
CA LEU A 153 6.15 -6.08 4.94
C LEU A 153 7.46 -6.87 4.86
N GLU A 154 8.60 -6.24 5.18
CA GLU A 154 9.91 -6.90 5.26
C GLU A 154 9.93 -7.97 6.37
N THR A 155 9.28 -7.70 7.51
CA THR A 155 9.13 -8.67 8.59
C THR A 155 8.28 -9.87 8.15
N ILE A 156 7.15 -9.63 7.47
CA ILE A 156 6.28 -10.70 6.94
C ILE A 156 7.03 -11.56 5.92
N GLN A 157 7.78 -10.94 5.01
CA GLN A 157 8.61 -11.63 4.01
C GLN A 157 9.66 -12.51 4.68
N SER A 158 10.35 -11.98 5.70
CA SER A 158 11.41 -12.69 6.44
C SER A 158 10.87 -13.89 7.22
N ASN A 159 9.66 -13.77 7.79
CA ASN A 159 9.02 -14.84 8.55
C ASN A 159 8.46 -15.96 7.66
N ASN A 160 8.13 -15.66 6.41
CA ASN A 160 7.49 -16.59 5.48
C ASN A 160 8.27 -16.66 4.15
N PRO A 161 9.54 -17.09 4.14
CA PRO A 161 10.36 -17.07 2.94
C PRO A 161 9.79 -18.03 1.89
N ARG A 162 9.54 -17.52 0.68
CA ARG A 162 9.02 -18.28 -0.49
C ARG A 162 7.59 -18.82 -0.36
N ASP A 163 6.90 -18.59 0.76
CA ASP A 163 5.49 -18.96 0.91
C ASP A 163 4.59 -17.74 0.66
N LEU A 164 4.22 -17.56 -0.62
CA LEU A 164 3.41 -16.42 -1.06
C LEU A 164 2.01 -16.42 -0.42
N ALA A 165 1.44 -17.60 -0.17
CA ALA A 165 0.11 -17.71 0.43
C ALA A 165 0.16 -17.28 1.90
N ALA A 166 1.17 -17.74 2.65
CA ALA A 166 1.39 -17.31 4.03
C ALA A 166 1.72 -15.81 4.11
N GLN A 167 2.52 -15.26 3.19
CA GLN A 167 2.80 -13.82 3.12
C GLN A 167 1.53 -13.00 2.89
N ASN A 168 0.70 -13.37 1.90
CA ASN A 168 -0.59 -12.70 1.65
C ASN A 168 -1.50 -12.77 2.88
N ARG A 169 -1.57 -13.93 3.52
CA ARG A 169 -2.36 -14.15 4.72
C ARG A 169 -1.91 -13.21 5.85
N GLU A 170 -0.63 -13.19 6.17
CA GLU A 170 -0.10 -12.33 7.23
C GLU A 170 -0.32 -10.84 6.93
N VAL A 171 -0.21 -10.41 5.66
CA VAL A 171 -0.56 -9.03 5.23
C VAL A 171 -2.01 -8.71 5.52
N LEU A 172 -2.95 -9.57 5.11
CA LEU A 172 -4.38 -9.36 5.34
C LEU A 172 -4.73 -9.31 6.84
N PHE A 173 -4.13 -10.19 7.64
CA PHE A 173 -4.34 -10.22 9.08
C PHE A 173 -3.70 -9.04 9.80
N ALA A 174 -2.52 -8.59 9.37
CA ALA A 174 -1.87 -7.38 9.89
C ALA A 174 -2.73 -6.15 9.62
N TRP A 175 -3.21 -6.00 8.38
CA TRP A 175 -4.12 -4.90 8.00
C TRP A 175 -5.42 -4.91 8.80
N ARG A 176 -6.06 -6.06 8.98
CA ARG A 176 -7.30 -6.13 9.76
C ARG A 176 -7.10 -5.80 11.25
N LYS A 177 -5.88 -6.00 11.78
CA LYS A 177 -5.52 -5.63 13.17
C LYS A 177 -5.12 -4.16 13.29
N ASP A 178 -4.86 -3.47 12.18
CA ASP A 178 -4.51 -2.06 12.16
C ASP A 178 -5.71 -1.21 12.60
N LYS A 179 -5.50 -0.33 13.57
CA LYS A 179 -6.54 0.55 14.12
C LYS A 179 -6.63 1.90 13.40
N THR A 180 -5.68 2.19 12.51
CA THR A 180 -5.63 3.46 11.78
C THR A 180 -6.65 3.55 10.65
N VAL A 181 -6.99 2.40 10.05
CA VAL A 181 -7.94 2.30 8.93
C VAL A 181 -8.98 1.25 9.25
N LYS A 182 -10.27 1.55 9.03
CA LYS A 182 -11.34 0.54 9.18
C LYS A 182 -11.17 -0.52 8.07
N PRO A 183 -10.92 -1.80 8.39
CA PRO A 183 -10.59 -2.80 7.40
C PRO A 183 -11.84 -3.39 6.76
N THR A 184 -12.51 -2.64 5.88
CA THR A 184 -13.76 -3.08 5.25
C THR A 184 -13.53 -3.86 3.95
N ILE A 185 -14.53 -4.64 3.53
CA ILE A 185 -14.55 -5.31 2.21
C ILE A 185 -14.35 -4.29 1.08
N MET A 186 -14.95 -3.09 1.16
CA MET A 186 -14.75 -2.02 0.17
C MET A 186 -13.26 -1.65 0.03
N VAL A 187 -12.57 -1.41 1.15
CA VAL A 187 -11.14 -1.05 1.14
C VAL A 187 -10.32 -2.17 0.51
N LEU A 188 -10.63 -3.42 0.83
CA LEU A 188 -9.93 -4.58 0.26
C LEU A 188 -10.17 -4.70 -1.26
N ILE A 189 -11.40 -4.53 -1.73
CA ILE A 189 -11.73 -4.51 -3.16
C ILE A 189 -10.94 -3.41 -3.87
N GLN A 190 -10.96 -2.20 -3.32
CA GLN A 190 -10.27 -1.06 -3.89
C GLN A 190 -8.76 -1.31 -3.97
N ALA A 191 -8.19 -1.96 -2.95
CA ALA A 191 -6.78 -2.35 -2.95
C ALA A 191 -6.46 -3.39 -4.03
N LEU A 192 -7.27 -4.43 -4.17
CA LEU A 192 -7.12 -5.47 -5.19
C LEU A 192 -7.21 -4.89 -6.62
N VAL A 193 -8.10 -3.92 -6.84
CA VAL A 193 -8.21 -3.20 -8.12
C VAL A 193 -6.98 -2.33 -8.39
N ASN A 194 -6.46 -1.66 -7.37
CA ASN A 194 -5.26 -0.81 -7.49
C ASN A 194 -4.01 -1.61 -7.89
N ILE A 195 -3.88 -2.84 -7.42
CA ILE A 195 -2.77 -3.75 -7.78
C ILE A 195 -3.07 -4.62 -9.01
N GLY A 196 -4.18 -4.36 -9.72
CA GLY A 196 -4.53 -5.05 -10.97
C GLY A 196 -5.05 -6.47 -10.83
N LYS A 197 -5.43 -6.92 -9.62
CA LYS A 197 -6.07 -8.23 -9.40
C LYS A 197 -7.57 -8.20 -9.64
N GLY A 198 -8.18 -7.03 -9.52
CA GLY A 198 -9.62 -6.85 -9.67
C GLY A 198 -10.42 -7.40 -8.48
N ALA A 199 -11.75 -7.22 -8.50
CA ALA A 199 -12.62 -7.65 -7.42
C ALA A 199 -12.96 -9.16 -7.45
N ARG A 200 -12.68 -9.85 -8.56
CA ARG A 200 -13.19 -11.19 -8.84
C ARG A 200 -12.77 -12.24 -7.81
N CYS A 201 -11.50 -12.23 -7.37
CA CYS A 201 -11.05 -13.21 -6.37
C CYS A 201 -11.81 -13.09 -5.05
N LEU A 202 -12.09 -11.86 -4.59
CA LEU A 202 -12.89 -11.65 -3.39
C LEU A 202 -14.37 -12.00 -3.63
N GLN A 203 -14.92 -11.68 -4.79
CA GLN A 203 -16.29 -12.05 -5.15
C GLN A 203 -16.51 -13.57 -5.11
N GLU A 204 -15.58 -14.37 -5.64
CA GLU A 204 -15.67 -15.83 -5.57
C GLU A 204 -15.63 -16.36 -4.13
N VAL A 205 -14.83 -15.75 -3.25
CA VAL A 205 -14.81 -16.09 -1.82
C VAL A 205 -16.15 -15.77 -1.16
N LEU A 206 -16.70 -14.59 -1.45
CA LEU A 206 -17.92 -14.08 -0.81
C LEU A 206 -19.20 -14.78 -1.28
N LYS A 207 -19.24 -15.36 -2.49
CA LYS A 207 -20.40 -16.13 -2.99
C LYS A 207 -20.85 -17.25 -2.05
N ASN A 208 -19.94 -17.76 -1.23
CA ASN A 208 -20.18 -18.88 -0.33
C ASN A 208 -20.34 -18.45 1.14
N VAL A 209 -20.42 -17.15 1.43
CA VAL A 209 -20.50 -16.62 2.80
C VAL A 209 -21.87 -16.01 3.04
N ASP A 210 -22.56 -16.48 4.09
CA ASP A 210 -23.82 -15.91 4.54
C ASP A 210 -23.59 -14.53 5.18
N LEU A 211 -24.28 -13.50 4.69
CA LEU A 211 -24.20 -12.13 5.19
C LEU A 211 -24.51 -12.01 6.69
N LYS A 212 -25.38 -12.87 7.23
CA LYS A 212 -25.69 -12.87 8.67
C LYS A 212 -24.45 -13.15 9.52
N THR A 213 -23.66 -14.14 9.10
CA THR A 213 -22.42 -14.52 9.80
C THR A 213 -21.37 -13.40 9.77
N LEU A 214 -21.37 -12.55 8.75
CA LEU A 214 -20.48 -11.40 8.66
C LEU A 214 -20.84 -10.34 9.70
N LYS A 215 -22.12 -9.99 9.83
CA LYS A 215 -22.58 -8.93 10.76
C LYS A 215 -22.45 -9.34 12.23
N GLU A 216 -22.78 -10.60 12.56
CA GLU A 216 -22.66 -11.12 13.93
C GLU A 216 -21.21 -11.08 14.44
N SER A 217 -20.23 -11.21 13.54
CA SER A 217 -18.81 -11.18 13.91
C SER A 217 -18.29 -9.81 14.34
N GLU A 218 -19.03 -8.73 14.03
CA GLU A 218 -18.69 -7.35 14.43
C GLU A 218 -19.20 -7.02 15.84
N GLU A 219 -20.42 -7.44 16.19
CA GLU A 219 -21.05 -7.13 17.49
C GLU A 219 -20.27 -7.73 18.66
N VAL A 220 -19.77 -8.96 18.52
CA VAL A 220 -19.01 -9.66 19.57
C VAL A 220 -17.70 -8.94 19.94
N ARG A 221 -17.14 -8.10 19.04
CA ARG A 221 -15.89 -7.36 19.33
C ARG A 221 -16.12 -6.00 19.97
N GLY A 222 -17.33 -5.42 19.84
CA GLY A 222 -17.63 -4.08 20.34
C GLY A 222 -17.76 -3.99 21.87
N GLU A 223 -18.18 -5.08 22.53
CA GLU A 223 -18.57 -5.04 23.95
C GLU A 223 -17.45 -5.41 24.93
N GLY A 224 -16.30 -5.90 24.45
CA GLY A 224 -15.24 -6.46 25.31
C GLY A 224 -14.12 -5.50 25.77
N ALA A 225 -14.09 -4.25 25.31
CA ALA A 225 -12.89 -3.39 25.42
C ALA A 225 -12.98 -2.25 26.47
N ILE A 226 -13.89 -2.30 27.44
CA ILE A 226 -13.80 -1.45 28.65
C ILE A 226 -12.95 -2.20 29.68
N SER A 227 -11.64 -2.27 29.43
CA SER A 227 -10.67 -2.72 30.43
C SER A 227 -10.59 -1.67 31.53
N LYS A 228 -11.12 -1.99 32.71
CA LYS A 228 -10.89 -1.24 33.94
C LYS A 228 -9.38 -1.15 34.16
N GLU A 229 -8.83 0.06 34.04
CA GLU A 229 -7.44 0.32 34.44
C GLU A 229 -7.27 -0.08 35.93
N PRO A 230 -6.31 -0.95 36.26
CA PRO A 230 -5.91 -1.10 37.65
C PRO A 230 -5.20 0.20 38.07
N LYS A 231 -5.82 0.96 38.98
CA LYS A 231 -5.17 2.04 39.72
C LYS A 231 -3.98 1.46 40.50
N ASN A 232 -2.80 1.53 39.90
CA ASN A 232 -1.56 1.20 40.58
C ASN A 232 -1.05 2.46 41.28
N THR A 233 -1.46 2.61 42.54
CA THR A 233 -0.83 3.52 43.50
C THR A 233 0.45 2.85 43.97
N SER A 234 1.62 3.27 43.47
CA SER A 234 2.89 2.90 44.08
C SER A 234 3.80 4.12 44.21
N GLU A 235 4.14 4.37 45.47
CA GLU A 235 4.89 5.48 46.02
C GLU A 235 6.31 5.64 45.46
N GLN A 236 6.77 6.89 45.58
CA GLN A 236 8.09 7.41 45.30
C GLN A 236 9.23 6.69 46.06
N LYS A 237 10.40 6.59 45.42
CA LYS A 237 11.71 6.78 46.10
C LYS A 237 12.68 7.54 45.19
N PRO A 238 13.32 8.62 45.68
CA PRO A 238 14.37 9.31 44.95
C PRO A 238 15.73 8.64 45.22
N HIS A 239 16.44 8.28 44.16
CA HIS A 239 17.85 7.91 44.27
C HIS A 239 18.70 8.82 43.39
N GLY A 240 19.29 9.82 44.04
CA GLY A 240 20.37 10.60 43.44
C GLY A 240 21.65 9.76 43.34
N LYS A 241 22.41 9.98 42.27
CA LYS A 241 23.88 9.89 42.31
C LYS A 241 24.50 10.64 41.13
N LYS A 242 25.39 11.56 41.52
CA LYS A 242 26.28 12.41 40.74
C LYS A 242 27.05 11.63 39.67
N LYS A 243 27.21 12.20 38.46
CA LYS A 243 28.34 11.87 37.58
C LYS A 243 29.12 13.14 37.22
N LYS A 244 30.43 13.03 37.46
CA LYS A 244 31.47 14.05 37.34
C LYS A 244 31.77 14.36 35.87
N SER A 245 31.97 15.65 35.62
CA SER A 245 32.68 16.21 34.48
C SER A 245 34.10 15.62 34.35
N LYS A 246 34.48 15.23 33.13
CA LYS A 246 35.88 15.17 32.69
C LYS A 246 35.99 15.90 31.36
N LYS A 247 36.63 17.07 31.41
CA LYS A 247 37.23 17.76 30.27
C LYS A 247 38.34 16.87 29.69
N CYS A 248 38.38 16.77 28.36
CA CYS A 248 39.58 16.35 27.65
C CYS A 248 39.90 17.47 26.65
N SER A 249 40.96 18.21 26.96
CA SER A 249 41.66 19.09 26.03
C SER A 249 42.72 18.23 25.34
N ILE A 250 42.79 18.29 24.01
CA ILE A 250 44.00 17.90 23.28
C ILE A 250 44.32 19.03 22.31
N ALA A 251 45.62 19.35 22.29
CA ALA A 251 46.30 20.40 21.57
C ALA A 251 46.38 20.15 20.06
#